data_AF-A0A2M8AAR9-F1
#
_entry.id   AF-A0A2M8AAR9-F1
#
_cell.length_a   1.000
_cell.length_b   1.000
_cell.length_c   1.000
_cell.angle_alpha   90.00
_cell.angle_beta   90.00
_cell.angle_gamma   90.00
#
_symmetry.space_group_name_H-M   'P 1'
#
loop_
_entity.id
_entity.type
_entity.pdbx_description
1 polymer ?
#
loop_
_entity_poly.entity_id
_entity_poly.type
_entity_poly.pdbx_seq_one_letter_code
_entity_poly.pdbx_strand_id
1 'polypeptide(L)'
;MAQQPNDDVDYKYNKAYLEKLIENQVNAYRNSKNLPSFKKDNILSLAAEDQSNYILKTGKVTHDQPSSKKETPFNRVLFYDGMHGYVAENCYTITLGTPIKLPGDNKKITIKSYHQVATLIVQGWITSTEGELIITNPKYVNDGIAVLFNEKNKTIVATHVVGSEPFVLPEGVKPMKDDLGLEPYNKSKCADLENKFSYLPQLMSDNILFKNGEIYFYFHDLELFNNVLTDDKDGIALDIVARNQFLCKEGNKYYPSQIHTGILLPPLLKSHIFGKNEL
;
A
#
# COMPACT_ATOMS: atom_id res chain seq x y z
N MET A 1 0.46 -21.25 -32.60
CA MET A 1 -0.92 -21.28 -32.07
C MET A 1 -0.92 -20.52 -30.75
N ALA A 2 -1.89 -19.62 -30.53
CA ALA A 2 -2.02 -18.87 -29.28
C ALA A 2 -2.65 -19.74 -28.18
N GLN A 3 -2.18 -19.61 -26.93
CA GLN A 3 -2.67 -20.37 -25.76
C GLN A 3 -4.17 -20.12 -25.53
N GLN A 4 -4.93 -21.16 -25.17
CA GLN A 4 -6.37 -21.14 -24.92
C GLN A 4 -6.70 -21.42 -23.44
N PRO A 5 -7.87 -20.99 -22.92
CA PRO A 5 -8.23 -21.17 -21.50
C PRO A 5 -8.30 -22.63 -21.03
N ASN A 6 -8.63 -23.55 -21.94
CA ASN A 6 -8.79 -24.98 -21.66
C ASN A 6 -7.50 -25.79 -21.86
N ASP A 7 -6.42 -25.16 -22.31
CA ASP A 7 -5.13 -25.84 -22.41
C ASP A 7 -4.57 -26.13 -21.01
N ASP A 8 -3.84 -27.24 -20.88
CA ASP A 8 -3.17 -27.62 -19.63
C ASP A 8 -2.03 -26.63 -19.31
N VAL A 9 -2.00 -26.12 -18.08
CA VAL A 9 -1.01 -25.11 -17.63
C VAL A 9 0.41 -25.65 -17.62
N ASP A 10 0.57 -26.95 -17.34
CA ASP A 10 1.88 -27.59 -17.26
C ASP A 10 2.41 -28.06 -18.62
N TYR A 11 1.63 -27.87 -19.70
CA TYR A 11 2.09 -28.03 -21.08
C TYR A 11 2.36 -26.66 -21.71
N LYS A 12 3.65 -26.28 -21.79
CA LYS A 12 4.14 -24.97 -22.26
C LYS A 12 3.60 -23.82 -21.41
N TYR A 13 4.04 -23.77 -20.16
CA TYR A 13 3.66 -22.73 -19.21
C TYR A 13 3.84 -21.31 -19.78
N ASN A 14 2.78 -20.53 -19.73
CA ASN A 14 2.70 -19.16 -20.21
C ASN A 14 2.26 -18.26 -19.05
N LYS A 15 3.26 -17.74 -18.33
CA LYS A 15 3.10 -16.82 -17.19
C LYS A 15 2.15 -15.66 -17.51
N ALA A 16 2.44 -14.92 -18.58
CA ALA A 16 1.69 -13.72 -18.94
C ALA A 16 0.21 -14.01 -19.25
N TYR A 17 -0.07 -15.15 -19.87
CA TYR A 17 -1.45 -15.55 -20.15
C TYR A 17 -2.22 -15.89 -18.87
N LEU A 18 -1.61 -16.62 -17.93
CA LEU A 18 -2.24 -16.95 -16.65
C LEU A 18 -2.48 -15.70 -15.80
N GLU A 19 -1.49 -14.81 -15.70
CA GLU A 19 -1.63 -13.51 -15.03
C GLU A 19 -2.79 -12.70 -15.62
N LYS A 20 -2.93 -12.68 -16.96
CA LYS A 20 -4.02 -11.98 -17.62
C LYS A 20 -5.40 -12.58 -17.30
N LEU A 21 -5.50 -13.90 -17.21
CA LEU A 21 -6.75 -14.55 -16.83
C LEU A 21 -7.15 -14.25 -15.39
N ILE A 22 -6.19 -14.24 -14.47
CA ILE A 22 -6.42 -13.87 -13.06
C ILE A 22 -6.88 -12.41 -12.97
N GLU A 23 -6.16 -11.49 -13.61
CA GLU A 23 -6.51 -10.06 -13.67
C GLU A 23 -7.95 -9.85 -14.16
N ASN A 24 -8.33 -10.53 -15.26
CA ASN A 24 -9.67 -10.44 -15.82
C ASN A 24 -10.74 -10.93 -14.83
N GLN A 25 -10.47 -12.01 -14.09
CA GLN A 25 -11.43 -12.56 -13.13
C GLN A 25 -11.55 -11.70 -11.86
N VAL A 26 -10.44 -11.18 -11.33
CA VAL A 26 -10.45 -10.21 -10.22
C VAL A 26 -11.26 -8.98 -10.61
N ASN A 27 -11.03 -8.44 -11.80
CA ASN A 27 -11.76 -7.27 -12.30
C ASN A 27 -13.23 -7.57 -12.57
N ALA A 28 -13.59 -8.75 -13.07
CA ALA A 28 -14.98 -9.17 -13.20
C ALA A 28 -15.69 -9.21 -11.83
N TYR A 29 -15.01 -9.71 -10.79
CA TYR A 29 -15.53 -9.71 -9.43
C TYR A 29 -15.71 -8.29 -8.88
N ARG A 30 -14.73 -7.39 -9.07
CA ARG A 30 -14.85 -5.97 -8.69
C ARG A 30 -16.02 -5.28 -9.38
N ASN A 31 -16.17 -5.48 -10.68
CA ASN A 31 -17.28 -4.92 -11.46
C ASN A 31 -18.64 -5.42 -10.92
N SER A 32 -18.73 -6.69 -10.49
CA SER A 32 -19.94 -7.24 -9.85
C SER A 32 -20.29 -6.58 -8.51
N LYS A 33 -19.32 -5.93 -7.87
CA LYS A 33 -19.47 -5.15 -6.63
C LYS A 33 -19.58 -3.64 -6.90
N ASN A 34 -19.77 -3.23 -8.16
CA ASN A 34 -19.81 -1.83 -8.60
C ASN A 34 -18.52 -1.05 -8.33
N LEU A 35 -17.37 -1.73 -8.34
CA LEU A 35 -16.05 -1.11 -8.21
C LEU A 35 -15.36 -1.04 -9.57
N PRO A 36 -14.59 0.02 -9.86
CA PRO A 36 -13.77 0.08 -11.05
C PRO A 36 -12.76 -1.07 -11.10
N SER A 37 -12.47 -1.55 -12.31
CA SER A 37 -11.35 -2.46 -12.55
C SER A 37 -10.03 -1.82 -12.12
N PHE A 38 -9.10 -2.63 -11.61
CA PHE A 38 -7.76 -2.17 -11.29
C PHE A 38 -7.01 -1.73 -12.55
N LYS A 39 -6.16 -0.72 -12.40
CA LYS A 39 -5.15 -0.33 -13.37
C LYS A 39 -3.88 -1.12 -13.08
N LYS A 40 -3.34 -1.80 -14.09
CA LYS A 40 -2.07 -2.51 -13.96
C LYS A 40 -0.93 -1.53 -13.67
N ASP A 41 -0.14 -1.84 -12.64
CA ASP A 41 1.03 -1.08 -12.22
C ASP A 41 2.29 -1.96 -12.20
N ASN A 42 3.36 -1.47 -12.83
CA ASN A 42 4.59 -2.24 -12.98
C ASN A 42 5.34 -2.41 -11.65
N ILE A 43 5.31 -1.43 -10.75
CA ILE A 43 5.96 -1.50 -9.44
C ILE A 43 5.23 -2.52 -8.55
N LEU A 44 3.91 -2.51 -8.57
CA LEU A 44 3.11 -3.52 -7.87
C LEU A 44 3.38 -4.92 -8.45
N SER A 45 3.56 -5.06 -9.76
CA SER A 45 3.97 -6.33 -10.39
C SER A 45 5.36 -6.79 -9.94
N LEU A 46 6.33 -5.88 -9.80
CA LEU A 46 7.66 -6.21 -9.25
C LEU A 46 7.57 -6.68 -7.80
N ALA A 47 6.77 -6.01 -6.97
CA ALA A 47 6.54 -6.40 -5.58
C ALA A 47 5.85 -7.77 -5.49
N ALA A 48 4.88 -8.05 -6.37
CA ALA A 48 4.22 -9.36 -6.46
C ALA A 48 5.18 -10.47 -6.87
N GLU A 49 6.04 -10.22 -7.87
CA GLU A 49 7.03 -11.18 -8.33
C GLU A 49 8.10 -11.46 -7.28
N ASP A 50 8.53 -10.43 -6.54
CA ASP A 50 9.43 -10.56 -5.41
C ASP A 50 8.85 -11.50 -4.33
N GLN A 51 7.60 -11.28 -3.93
CA GLN A 51 6.94 -12.14 -2.95
C GLN A 51 6.70 -13.55 -3.45
N SER A 52 6.26 -13.71 -4.70
CA SER A 52 6.08 -15.03 -5.31
C SER A 52 7.38 -15.83 -5.33
N ASN A 53 8.51 -15.18 -5.65
CA ASN A 53 9.84 -15.81 -5.60
C ASN A 53 10.22 -16.21 -4.18
N TYR A 54 9.95 -15.36 -3.18
CA TYR A 54 10.20 -15.67 -1.78
C TYR A 54 9.38 -16.87 -1.28
N ILE A 55 8.08 -16.90 -1.55
CA ILE A 55 7.18 -18.01 -1.22
C ILE A 55 7.66 -19.29 -1.91
N LEU A 56 8.02 -19.21 -3.20
CA LEU A 56 8.49 -20.36 -3.95
C LEU A 56 9.80 -20.92 -3.38
N LYS A 57 10.74 -20.05 -2.99
CA LYS A 57 12.03 -20.45 -2.41
C LYS A 57 11.88 -21.08 -1.03
N THR A 58 10.98 -20.58 -0.21
CA THR A 58 10.82 -21.02 1.18
C THR A 58 9.78 -22.12 1.35
N GLY A 59 8.86 -22.28 0.40
CA GLY A 59 7.70 -23.16 0.50
C GLY A 59 6.66 -22.70 1.52
N LYS A 60 6.77 -21.48 2.06
CA LYS A 60 5.85 -20.94 3.08
C LYS A 60 5.02 -19.81 2.50
N VAL A 61 3.70 -19.94 2.58
CA VAL A 61 2.78 -18.84 2.26
C VAL A 61 2.72 -17.91 3.47
N THR A 62 3.30 -16.73 3.32
CA THR A 62 3.33 -15.66 4.32
C THR A 62 3.26 -14.33 3.60
N HIS A 63 2.94 -13.27 4.33
CA HIS A 63 2.95 -11.89 3.84
C HIS A 63 4.28 -11.17 4.14
N ASP A 64 5.03 -11.70 5.11
CA ASP A 64 6.25 -11.10 5.61
C ASP A 64 7.52 -11.77 5.07
N GLN A 65 8.51 -10.95 4.74
CA GLN A 65 9.87 -11.38 4.43
C GLN A 65 10.86 -11.03 5.56
N PRO A 66 12.00 -11.74 5.70
CA PRO A 66 12.95 -11.49 6.78
C PRO A 66 13.70 -10.14 6.71
N SER A 67 13.77 -9.53 5.53
CA SER A 67 14.48 -8.26 5.35
C SER A 67 13.56 -7.11 5.72
N SER A 68 13.93 -6.26 6.68
CA SER A 68 13.13 -5.09 7.08
C SER A 68 12.75 -4.18 5.89
N LYS A 69 13.66 -4.02 4.91
CA LYS A 69 13.43 -3.26 3.67
C LYS A 69 12.33 -3.84 2.77
N LYS A 70 11.95 -5.10 2.96
CA LYS A 70 10.99 -5.84 2.12
C LYS A 70 9.99 -6.65 2.94
N GLU A 71 9.93 -6.39 4.25
CA GLU A 71 9.21 -7.22 5.21
C GLU A 71 7.75 -7.29 4.83
N THR A 72 7.06 -6.16 4.83
CA THR A 72 5.65 -6.05 4.46
C THR A 72 5.48 -5.79 2.96
N PRO A 73 4.28 -6.00 2.36
CA PRO A 73 4.01 -5.60 0.99
C PRO A 73 4.24 -4.10 0.75
N PHE A 74 3.94 -3.26 1.74
CA PHE A 74 4.24 -1.83 1.70
C PHE A 74 5.75 -1.55 1.57
N ASN A 75 6.57 -2.21 2.39
CA ASN A 75 8.02 -2.07 2.32
C ASN A 75 8.59 -2.55 0.98
N ARG A 76 8.03 -3.63 0.40
CA ARG A 76 8.42 -4.09 -0.95
C ARG A 76 8.10 -3.08 -2.04
N VAL A 77 6.93 -2.46 -1.99
CA VAL A 77 6.56 -1.40 -2.95
C VAL A 77 7.50 -0.21 -2.82
N LEU A 78 7.82 0.23 -1.59
CA LEU A 78 8.83 1.26 -1.33
C LEU A 78 10.22 0.89 -1.84
N PHE A 79 10.65 -0.37 -1.68
CA PHE A 79 11.94 -0.85 -2.18
C PHE A 79 12.07 -0.69 -3.70
N TYR A 80 10.97 -0.81 -4.44
CA TYR A 80 10.90 -0.61 -5.89
C TYR A 80 10.49 0.82 -6.27
N ASP A 81 10.68 1.80 -5.37
CA ASP A 81 10.38 3.22 -5.57
C ASP A 81 8.89 3.52 -5.86
N GLY A 82 7.99 2.66 -5.38
CA GLY A 82 6.55 2.84 -5.52
C GLY A 82 5.98 3.88 -4.56
N MET A 83 5.15 4.78 -5.07
CA MET A 83 4.61 5.93 -4.33
C MET A 83 3.16 5.71 -3.85
N HIS A 84 2.77 4.49 -3.50
CA HIS A 84 1.41 4.18 -3.06
C HIS A 84 1.28 4.34 -1.54
N GLY A 85 0.42 5.26 -1.06
CA GLY A 85 0.20 5.45 0.37
C GLY A 85 -0.57 4.33 1.07
N TYR A 86 -1.30 3.51 0.34
CA TYR A 86 -1.84 2.25 0.85
C TYR A 86 -1.46 1.09 -0.06
N VAL A 87 -1.04 -0.01 0.55
CA VAL A 87 -0.67 -1.25 -0.14
C VAL A 87 -1.21 -2.44 0.66
N ALA A 88 -1.72 -3.45 -0.03
CA ALA A 88 -2.04 -4.75 0.54
C ALA A 88 -1.71 -5.87 -0.46
N GLU A 89 -1.75 -7.12 -0.02
CA GLU A 89 -1.55 -8.25 -0.93
C GLU A 89 -2.41 -9.47 -0.58
N ASN A 90 -2.63 -10.28 -1.59
CA ASN A 90 -3.12 -11.65 -1.47
C ASN A 90 -2.07 -12.63 -1.98
N CYS A 91 -1.89 -13.75 -1.29
CA CYS A 91 -0.95 -14.82 -1.67
C CYS A 91 -1.69 -16.16 -1.77
N TYR A 92 -1.35 -16.98 -2.76
CA TYR A 92 -1.96 -18.30 -2.93
C TYR A 92 -0.99 -19.30 -3.55
N THR A 93 -1.15 -20.58 -3.19
CA THR A 93 -0.35 -21.67 -3.76
C THR A 93 -1.22 -22.86 -4.11
N ILE A 94 -0.96 -23.48 -5.25
CA ILE A 94 -1.69 -24.65 -5.75
C ILE A 94 -0.69 -25.68 -6.23
N THR A 95 -0.91 -26.95 -5.89
CA THR A 95 -0.18 -28.07 -6.51
C THR A 95 -1.05 -28.73 -7.58
N LEU A 96 -0.61 -28.63 -8.84
CA LEU A 96 -1.32 -29.21 -9.99
C LEU A 96 -1.35 -30.74 -9.91
N GLY A 97 -2.32 -31.35 -10.58
CA GLY A 97 -2.46 -32.81 -10.63
C GLY A 97 -3.09 -33.43 -9.37
N THR A 98 -3.26 -32.65 -8.30
CA THR A 98 -3.96 -33.11 -7.09
C THR A 98 -5.47 -32.97 -7.25
N PRO A 99 -6.28 -34.02 -6.96
CA PRO A 99 -7.74 -33.89 -6.96
C PRO A 99 -8.20 -32.98 -5.82
N ILE A 100 -8.85 -31.87 -6.16
CA ILE A 100 -9.42 -30.93 -5.20
C ILE A 100 -10.93 -30.82 -5.36
N LYS A 101 -11.62 -30.44 -4.29
CA LYS A 101 -13.06 -30.14 -4.30
C LYS A 101 -13.21 -28.62 -4.40
N LEU A 102 -13.86 -28.12 -5.45
CA LEU A 102 -14.19 -26.69 -5.54
C LEU A 102 -15.33 -26.34 -4.58
N PRO A 103 -15.43 -25.08 -4.11
CA PRO A 103 -16.58 -24.63 -3.33
C PRO A 103 -17.90 -24.87 -4.10
N GLY A 104 -18.86 -25.58 -3.49
CA GLY A 104 -20.14 -25.90 -4.10
C GLY A 104 -20.19 -27.21 -4.91
N ASP A 105 -19.05 -27.84 -5.21
CA ASP A 105 -19.00 -29.08 -5.99
C ASP A 105 -19.02 -30.33 -5.11
N ASN A 106 -19.70 -31.39 -5.56
CA ASN A 106 -19.73 -32.69 -4.86
C ASN A 106 -18.65 -33.67 -5.32
N LYS A 107 -17.88 -33.33 -6.37
CA LYS A 107 -16.84 -34.19 -6.95
C LYS A 107 -15.48 -33.52 -6.85
N LYS A 108 -14.44 -34.33 -6.61
CA LYS A 108 -13.06 -33.86 -6.75
C LYS A 108 -12.71 -33.81 -8.23
N ILE A 109 -12.16 -32.69 -8.67
CA ILE A 109 -11.62 -32.52 -10.02
C ILE A 109 -10.11 -32.35 -9.95
N THR A 110 -9.41 -32.83 -10.97
CA THR A 110 -7.98 -32.54 -11.14
C THR A 110 -7.85 -31.21 -11.87
N ILE A 111 -7.24 -30.23 -11.22
CA ILE A 111 -7.00 -28.90 -11.81
C ILE A 111 -5.82 -29.00 -12.77
N LYS A 112 -6.08 -28.65 -14.03
CA LYS A 112 -5.06 -28.69 -15.08
C LYS A 112 -5.10 -27.47 -15.99
N SER A 113 -6.27 -26.96 -16.33
CA SER A 113 -6.36 -25.90 -17.34
C SER A 113 -6.07 -24.50 -16.80
N TYR A 114 -5.62 -23.59 -17.67
CA TYR A 114 -5.40 -22.19 -17.33
C TYR A 114 -6.62 -21.55 -16.66
N HIS A 115 -7.81 -21.81 -17.20
CA HIS A 115 -9.05 -21.30 -16.64
C HIS A 115 -9.30 -21.83 -15.23
N GLN A 116 -9.15 -23.13 -15.01
CA GLN A 116 -9.37 -23.74 -13.69
C GLN A 116 -8.37 -23.22 -12.65
N VAL A 117 -7.09 -23.08 -13.03
CA VAL A 117 -6.05 -22.53 -12.16
C VAL A 117 -6.37 -21.08 -11.79
N ALA A 118 -6.65 -20.22 -12.78
CA ALA A 118 -7.01 -18.83 -12.52
C ALA A 118 -8.25 -18.72 -11.62
N THR A 119 -9.29 -19.51 -11.89
CA THR A 119 -10.52 -19.55 -11.09
C THR A 119 -10.23 -19.98 -9.66
N LEU A 120 -9.40 -20.99 -9.45
CA LEU A 120 -9.07 -21.44 -8.10
C LEU A 120 -8.29 -20.38 -7.31
N ILE A 121 -7.34 -19.70 -7.94
CA ILE A 121 -6.57 -18.60 -7.32
C ILE A 121 -7.52 -17.49 -6.87
N VAL A 122 -8.35 -16.98 -7.79
CA VAL A 122 -9.26 -15.87 -7.50
C VAL A 122 -10.31 -16.26 -6.47
N GLN A 123 -10.87 -17.48 -6.56
CA GLN A 123 -11.79 -17.99 -5.56
C GLN A 123 -11.13 -18.12 -4.19
N GLY A 124 -9.88 -18.58 -4.13
CA GLY A 124 -9.08 -18.63 -2.91
C GLY A 124 -8.97 -17.27 -2.22
N TRP A 125 -8.77 -16.20 -2.98
CA TRP A 125 -8.73 -14.83 -2.45
C TRP A 125 -10.11 -14.33 -2.02
N ILE A 126 -11.13 -14.39 -2.89
CA ILE A 126 -12.46 -13.79 -2.59
C ILE A 126 -13.28 -14.55 -1.55
N THR A 127 -12.98 -15.83 -1.29
CA THR A 127 -13.66 -16.60 -0.23
C THR A 127 -12.99 -16.46 1.12
N SER A 128 -11.76 -15.94 1.17
CA SER A 128 -11.11 -15.52 2.40
C SER A 128 -11.63 -14.14 2.82
N THR A 129 -11.97 -13.97 4.11
CA THR A 129 -12.44 -12.68 4.63
C THR A 129 -11.45 -11.55 4.33
N GLU A 130 -10.15 -11.78 4.59
CA GLU A 130 -9.11 -10.78 4.35
C GLU A 130 -8.93 -10.47 2.86
N GLY A 131 -8.92 -11.49 2.01
CA GLY A 131 -8.74 -11.29 0.57
C GLY A 131 -9.93 -10.63 -0.12
N GLU A 132 -11.17 -10.94 0.29
CA GLU A 132 -12.35 -10.20 -0.19
C GLU A 132 -12.26 -8.73 0.21
N LEU A 133 -11.88 -8.42 1.46
CA LEU A 133 -11.71 -7.05 1.92
C LEU A 133 -10.66 -6.30 1.11
N ILE A 134 -9.56 -6.94 0.71
CA ILE A 134 -8.55 -6.32 -0.16
C ILE A 134 -9.13 -6.04 -1.55
N ILE A 135 -9.76 -7.03 -2.18
CA ILE A 135 -10.27 -6.90 -3.56
C ILE A 135 -11.44 -5.91 -3.65
N THR A 136 -12.24 -5.78 -2.59
CA THR A 136 -13.42 -4.91 -2.56
C THR A 136 -13.18 -3.54 -1.93
N ASN A 137 -11.96 -3.23 -1.49
CA ASN A 137 -11.66 -1.94 -0.90
C ASN A 137 -11.52 -0.86 -2.00
N PRO A 138 -12.35 0.21 -1.98
CA PRO A 138 -12.30 1.27 -2.98
C PRO A 138 -11.06 2.17 -2.87
N LYS A 139 -10.28 2.08 -1.77
CA LYS A 139 -8.99 2.77 -1.65
C LYS A 139 -7.95 2.23 -2.63
N TYR A 140 -8.10 0.99 -3.07
CA TYR A 140 -7.21 0.37 -4.05
C TYR A 140 -7.77 0.50 -5.46
N VAL A 141 -6.92 1.00 -6.35
CA VAL A 141 -7.27 1.31 -7.74
C VAL A 141 -6.20 0.84 -8.72
N ASN A 142 -5.01 0.48 -8.22
CA ASN A 142 -3.92 -0.10 -8.99
C ASN A 142 -3.63 -1.52 -8.49
N ASP A 143 -3.15 -2.40 -9.36
CA ASP A 143 -2.70 -3.73 -8.99
C ASP A 143 -1.50 -4.25 -9.79
N GLY A 144 -0.88 -5.28 -9.24
CA GLY A 144 0.15 -6.08 -9.88
C GLY A 144 -0.02 -7.55 -9.49
N ILE A 145 0.05 -8.42 -10.49
CA ILE A 145 -0.08 -9.87 -10.30
C ILE A 145 1.20 -10.53 -10.79
N ALA A 146 1.69 -11.51 -10.04
CA ALA A 146 2.76 -12.38 -10.48
C ALA A 146 2.37 -13.84 -10.25
N VAL A 147 2.69 -14.69 -11.23
CA VAL A 147 2.50 -16.14 -11.11
C VAL A 147 3.76 -16.90 -11.49
N LEU A 148 4.23 -17.76 -10.59
CA LEU A 148 5.40 -18.61 -10.80
C LEU A 148 5.00 -20.08 -10.79
N PHE A 149 5.53 -20.85 -11.74
CA PHE A 149 5.34 -22.29 -11.81
C PHE A 149 6.64 -23.02 -11.54
N ASN A 150 6.62 -23.96 -10.61
CA ASN A 150 7.71 -24.88 -10.34
C ASN A 150 7.38 -26.24 -10.93
N GLU A 151 8.05 -26.58 -12.03
CA GLU A 151 7.81 -27.82 -12.76
C GLU A 151 8.13 -29.08 -11.94
N LYS A 152 9.09 -29.00 -11.02
CA LYS A 152 9.58 -30.15 -10.25
C LYS A 152 8.54 -30.69 -9.28
N ASN A 153 7.86 -29.79 -8.56
CA ASN A 153 6.82 -30.14 -7.60
C ASN A 153 5.40 -29.83 -8.11
N LYS A 154 5.29 -29.35 -9.36
CA LYS A 154 4.04 -28.95 -10.00
C LYS A 154 3.28 -27.88 -9.21
N THR A 155 3.98 -27.04 -8.47
CA THR A 155 3.39 -25.97 -7.65
C THR A 155 3.33 -24.66 -8.42
N ILE A 156 2.18 -24.00 -8.38
CA ILE A 156 1.98 -22.61 -8.78
C ILE A 156 1.92 -21.75 -7.53
N VAL A 157 2.65 -20.64 -7.54
CA VAL A 157 2.58 -19.56 -6.56
C VAL A 157 2.02 -18.34 -7.25
N ALA A 158 1.03 -17.70 -6.65
CA ALA A 158 0.44 -16.46 -7.15
C ALA A 158 0.39 -15.40 -6.05
N THR A 159 0.82 -14.19 -6.39
CA THR A 159 0.69 -13.02 -5.53
C THR A 159 -0.05 -11.92 -6.29
N HIS A 160 -0.99 -11.26 -5.61
CA HIS A 160 -1.70 -10.07 -6.08
C HIS A 160 -1.44 -8.94 -5.10
N VAL A 161 -0.71 -7.91 -5.54
CA VAL A 161 -0.43 -6.71 -4.75
C VAL A 161 -1.33 -5.61 -5.28
N VAL A 162 -1.99 -4.88 -4.37
CA VAL A 162 -2.87 -3.74 -4.73
C VAL A 162 -2.36 -2.46 -4.08
N GLY A 163 -2.61 -1.33 -4.73
CA GLY A 163 -2.18 -0.01 -4.27
C GLY A 163 -3.22 1.08 -4.48
N SER A 164 -3.13 2.16 -3.68
CA SER A 164 -3.87 3.41 -3.91
C SER A 164 -3.43 4.11 -5.20
N GLU A 165 -3.95 5.29 -5.54
CA GLU A 165 -3.27 6.10 -6.56
C GLU A 165 -1.86 6.47 -6.06
N PRO A 166 -0.84 6.48 -6.93
CA PRO A 166 0.49 6.87 -6.55
C PRO A 166 0.56 8.38 -6.28
N PHE A 167 1.28 8.76 -5.23
CA PHE A 167 1.65 10.13 -4.95
C PHE A 167 2.54 10.68 -6.05
N VAL A 168 2.26 11.91 -6.47
CA VAL A 168 3.05 12.62 -7.48
C VAL A 168 3.89 13.66 -6.75
N LEU A 169 5.21 13.45 -6.75
CA LEU A 169 6.15 14.43 -6.22
C LEU A 169 6.10 15.71 -7.06
N PRO A 170 6.13 16.89 -6.41
CA PRO A 170 6.34 18.14 -7.11
C PRO A 170 7.67 18.12 -7.88
N GLU A 171 7.73 18.87 -8.99
CA GLU A 171 8.93 18.93 -9.82
C GLU A 171 10.16 19.37 -9.00
N GLY A 172 11.26 18.64 -9.17
CA GLY A 172 12.52 18.89 -8.45
C GLY A 172 12.56 18.39 -7.00
N VAL A 173 11.43 17.93 -6.43
CA VAL A 173 11.38 17.35 -5.09
C VAL A 173 11.75 15.87 -5.13
N LYS A 174 12.68 15.47 -4.27
CA LYS A 174 13.06 14.06 -4.12
C LYS A 174 12.16 13.36 -3.08
N PRO A 175 11.95 12.04 -3.18
CA PRO A 175 11.33 11.29 -2.10
C PRO A 175 12.09 11.53 -0.79
N MET A 176 11.32 11.83 0.25
CA MET A 176 11.81 11.95 1.62
C MET A 176 12.32 10.60 2.12
N LYS A 177 13.38 10.64 2.93
CA LYS A 177 13.92 9.48 3.64
C LYS A 177 13.58 9.57 5.13
N ASP A 178 13.24 8.42 5.69
CA ASP A 178 13.09 8.18 7.14
C ASP A 178 12.20 9.20 7.86
N ASP A 179 11.23 9.81 7.14
CA ASP A 179 10.28 10.80 7.68
C ASP A 179 10.92 11.89 8.54
N LEU A 180 12.15 12.31 8.19
CA LEU A 180 12.96 13.28 8.92
C LEU A 180 13.25 12.89 10.39
N GLY A 181 13.23 11.60 10.70
CA GLY A 181 13.46 11.04 12.03
C GLY A 181 12.24 11.12 12.95
N LEU A 182 11.05 11.48 12.44
CA LEU A 182 9.83 11.41 13.21
C LEU A 182 9.42 9.94 13.45
N GLU A 183 8.78 9.68 14.58
CA GLU A 183 8.16 8.39 14.88
C GLU A 183 6.65 8.47 14.64
N PRO A 184 5.99 7.36 14.26
CA PRO A 184 4.53 7.30 14.21
C PRO A 184 3.90 7.68 15.55
N TYR A 185 2.68 8.22 15.47
CA TYR A 185 1.89 8.57 16.64
C TYR A 185 1.83 7.42 17.66
N ASN A 186 2.08 7.74 18.93
CA ASN A 186 2.00 6.79 20.02
C ASN A 186 1.10 7.33 21.12
N LYS A 187 -0.09 6.73 21.25
CA LYS A 187 -1.11 7.14 22.23
C LYS A 187 -0.57 7.28 23.66
N SER A 188 0.29 6.36 24.10
CA SER A 188 0.85 6.40 25.46
C SER A 188 1.82 7.57 25.62
N LYS A 189 2.73 7.78 24.66
CA LYS A 189 3.68 8.90 24.69
C LYS A 189 2.98 10.26 24.52
N CYS A 190 1.90 10.32 23.75
CA CYS A 190 1.20 11.56 23.41
C CYS A 190 0.04 11.91 24.37
N ALA A 191 -0.36 11.01 25.27
CA ALA A 191 -1.53 11.17 26.12
C ALA A 191 -1.51 12.47 26.95
N ASP A 192 -0.37 12.83 27.53
CA ASP A 192 -0.26 14.03 28.35
C ASP A 192 -0.49 15.31 27.55
N LEU A 193 0.07 15.39 26.33
CA LEU A 193 -0.13 16.50 25.42
C LEU A 193 -1.60 16.61 25.00
N GLU A 194 -2.20 15.49 24.60
CA GLU A 194 -3.60 15.44 24.16
C GLU A 194 -4.58 15.78 25.29
N ASN A 195 -4.34 15.32 26.51
CA ASN A 195 -5.21 15.58 27.64
C ASN A 195 -5.14 17.04 28.10
N LYS A 196 -3.94 17.63 28.14
CA LYS A 196 -3.73 19.02 28.57
C LYS A 196 -4.09 20.04 27.49
N PHE A 197 -3.86 19.69 26.23
CA PHE A 197 -3.94 20.59 25.09
C PHE A 197 -4.78 20.01 23.95
N SER A 198 -5.93 19.41 24.26
CA SER A 198 -6.82 18.79 23.27
C SER A 198 -7.31 19.73 22.16
N TYR A 199 -7.32 21.04 22.42
CA TYR A 199 -7.68 22.09 21.47
C TYR A 199 -6.53 22.51 20.53
N LEU A 200 -5.29 22.09 20.83
CA LEU A 200 -4.09 22.54 20.13
C LEU A 200 -4.10 22.22 18.63
N PRO A 201 -4.52 21.03 18.15
CA PRO A 201 -4.55 20.76 16.72
C PRO A 201 -5.41 21.76 15.92
N GLN A 202 -6.59 22.11 16.45
CA GLN A 202 -7.48 23.10 15.83
C GLN A 202 -6.84 24.49 15.88
N LEU A 203 -6.38 24.90 17.06
CA LEU A 203 -5.75 26.21 17.25
C LEU A 203 -4.54 26.39 16.34
N MET A 204 -3.66 25.40 16.22
CA MET A 204 -2.48 25.49 15.36
C MET A 204 -2.86 25.55 13.88
N SER A 205 -3.84 24.76 13.45
CA SER A 205 -4.28 24.71 12.05
C SER A 205 -4.90 26.04 11.58
N ASP A 206 -5.68 26.70 12.43
CA ASP A 206 -6.32 27.99 12.13
C ASP A 206 -5.31 29.15 12.02
N ASN A 207 -4.08 28.94 12.46
CA ASN A 207 -3.03 29.94 12.56
C ASN A 207 -1.93 29.79 11.49
N ILE A 208 -2.15 28.92 10.50
CA ILE A 208 -1.27 28.78 9.34
C ILE A 208 -1.78 29.68 8.21
N LEU A 209 -0.94 30.61 7.75
CA LEU A 209 -1.22 31.47 6.60
C LEU A 209 -0.26 31.14 5.45
N PHE A 210 -0.79 31.08 4.24
CA PHE A 210 0.01 30.98 3.02
C PHE A 210 -0.06 32.29 2.25
N LYS A 211 1.10 32.92 2.01
CA LYS A 211 1.18 34.19 1.28
C LYS A 211 2.45 34.24 0.45
N ASN A 212 2.32 34.54 -0.84
CA ASN A 212 3.45 34.72 -1.78
C ASN A 212 4.42 33.52 -1.86
N GLY A 213 3.94 32.29 -1.70
CA GLY A 213 4.80 31.10 -1.71
C GLY A 213 5.43 30.77 -0.36
N GLU A 214 5.19 31.58 0.67
CA GLU A 214 5.68 31.36 2.02
C GLU A 214 4.55 30.90 2.95
N ILE A 215 4.90 30.02 3.90
CA ILE A 215 4.01 29.56 4.95
C ILE A 215 4.41 30.28 6.24
N TYR A 216 3.45 30.95 6.86
CA TYR A 216 3.58 31.66 8.11
C TYR A 216 2.76 30.93 9.16
N PHE A 217 3.35 30.67 10.32
CA PHE A 217 2.63 30.19 11.49
C PHE A 217 2.58 31.31 12.51
N TYR A 218 1.38 31.83 12.77
CA TYR A 218 1.18 32.96 13.67
C TYR A 218 0.66 32.48 15.02
N PHE A 219 1.37 32.77 16.12
CA PHE A 219 0.89 32.40 17.45
C PHE A 219 1.16 33.53 18.43
N HIS A 220 0.13 33.98 19.14
CA HIS A 220 0.21 35.17 19.99
C HIS A 220 0.38 34.84 21.48
N ASP A 221 0.07 33.62 21.91
CA ASP A 221 0.19 33.19 23.31
C ASP A 221 1.52 32.46 23.55
N LEU A 222 2.56 33.24 23.83
CA LEU A 222 3.90 32.70 24.07
C LEU A 222 3.99 31.85 25.34
N GLU A 223 3.15 32.11 26.34
CA GLU A 223 3.14 31.33 27.58
C GLU A 223 2.60 29.92 27.29
N LEU A 224 1.47 29.83 26.59
CA LEU A 224 0.93 28.56 26.12
C LEU A 224 1.95 27.83 25.24
N PHE A 225 2.60 28.52 24.32
CA PHE A 225 3.57 27.91 23.41
C PHE A 225 4.79 27.33 24.16
N ASN A 226 5.26 28.01 25.20
CA ASN A 226 6.32 27.50 26.10
C ASN A 226 5.86 26.31 26.94
N ASN A 227 4.58 26.27 27.32
CA ASN A 227 4.01 25.15 28.06
C ASN A 227 3.77 23.91 27.18
N VAL A 228 3.59 24.11 25.87
CA VAL A 228 3.46 23.03 24.88
C VAL A 228 4.83 22.47 24.47
N LEU A 229 5.77 23.35 24.11
CA LEU A 229 7.14 22.99 23.74
C LEU A 229 8.05 23.16 24.95
N THR A 230 8.13 22.13 25.79
CA THR A 230 8.85 22.19 27.07
C THR A 230 10.36 22.03 26.91
N ASP A 231 10.81 21.11 26.04
CA ASP A 231 12.22 20.85 25.75
C ASP A 231 12.71 21.70 24.57
N ASP A 232 14.00 22.04 24.53
CA ASP A 232 14.60 22.79 23.41
C ASP A 232 14.61 22.00 22.09
N LYS A 233 14.45 20.68 22.17
CA LYS A 233 14.30 19.75 21.05
C LYS A 233 12.84 19.52 20.65
N ASP A 234 11.88 20.05 21.40
CA ASP A 234 10.49 20.06 20.94
C ASP A 234 10.38 20.94 19.69
N GLY A 235 9.45 20.61 18.79
CA GLY A 235 9.32 21.34 17.54
C GLY A 235 8.03 21.04 16.80
N ILE A 236 7.84 21.77 15.71
CA ILE A 236 6.66 21.68 14.85
C ILE A 236 7.11 21.36 13.45
N ALA A 237 6.49 20.35 12.84
CA ALA A 237 6.60 20.08 11.41
C ALA A 237 5.26 20.38 10.74
N LEU A 238 5.31 20.75 9.46
CA LEU A 238 4.12 21.00 8.65
C LEU A 238 4.06 19.97 7.52
N ASP A 239 2.92 19.30 7.39
CA ASP A 239 2.63 18.43 6.26
C ASP A 239 1.76 19.18 5.23
N ILE A 240 2.32 19.42 4.05
CA ILE A 240 1.63 20.13 2.97
C ILE A 240 0.77 19.14 2.19
N VAL A 241 -0.53 19.18 2.45
CA VAL A 241 -1.53 18.36 1.79
C VAL A 241 -2.25 19.17 0.70
N ALA A 242 -2.05 18.78 -0.56
CA ALA A 242 -2.58 19.50 -1.71
C ALA A 242 -3.96 18.96 -2.13
N ARG A 243 -4.87 19.84 -2.57
CA ARG A 243 -6.24 19.44 -2.98
C ARG A 243 -6.26 18.42 -4.11
N ASN A 244 -5.28 18.45 -5.01
CA ASN A 244 -5.16 17.50 -6.11
C ASN A 244 -4.82 16.06 -5.66
N GLN A 245 -4.50 15.84 -4.38
CA GLN A 245 -4.39 14.50 -3.80
C GLN A 245 -5.75 13.82 -3.60
N PHE A 246 -6.86 14.58 -3.64
CA PHE A 246 -8.22 14.12 -3.36
C PHE A 246 -9.19 14.40 -4.52
N LEU A 247 -8.71 14.30 -5.76
CA LEU A 247 -9.57 14.49 -6.93
C LEU A 247 -10.70 13.47 -6.94
N CYS A 248 -11.93 13.94 -7.14
CA CYS A 248 -13.08 13.05 -7.23
C CYS A 248 -12.93 12.08 -8.41
N LYS A 249 -13.47 10.87 -8.25
CA LYS A 249 -13.43 9.77 -9.25
C LYS A 249 -12.06 9.15 -9.48
N GLU A 250 -11.02 9.65 -8.81
CA GLU A 250 -9.71 9.02 -8.68
C GLU A 250 -9.55 8.48 -7.26
N GLY A 251 -8.59 7.57 -7.04
CA GLY A 251 -8.17 7.23 -5.69
C GLY A 251 -7.34 8.37 -5.07
N ASN A 252 -7.28 8.40 -3.74
CA ASN A 252 -6.47 9.40 -3.04
C ASN A 252 -4.97 9.13 -3.24
N LYS A 253 -4.21 10.19 -3.49
CA LYS A 253 -2.76 10.18 -3.75
C LYS A 253 -2.02 10.55 -2.47
N TYR A 254 -1.91 9.57 -1.56
CA TYR A 254 -1.22 9.74 -0.28
C TYR A 254 0.26 9.44 -0.42
N TYR A 255 1.10 10.29 0.19
CA TYR A 255 2.53 10.01 0.30
C TYR A 255 2.73 8.67 1.05
N PRO A 256 3.67 7.82 0.62
CA PRO A 256 3.91 6.52 1.24
C PRO A 256 4.67 6.67 2.58
N SER A 257 3.98 7.17 3.60
CA SER A 257 4.49 7.34 4.96
C SER A 257 3.43 6.93 5.98
N GLN A 258 3.86 6.47 7.15
CA GLN A 258 2.99 6.26 8.31
C GLN A 258 2.80 7.53 9.15
N ILE A 259 3.53 8.60 8.83
CA ILE A 259 3.63 9.82 9.63
C ILE A 259 2.94 11.00 8.95
N HIS A 260 3.03 11.08 7.62
CA HIS A 260 2.49 12.20 6.86
C HIS A 260 1.77 11.75 5.59
N THR A 261 0.92 12.63 5.08
CA THR A 261 0.00 12.40 3.94
C THR A 261 0.47 13.11 2.69
N GLY A 262 1.14 14.26 2.83
CA GLY A 262 1.60 15.12 1.74
C GLY A 262 3.11 15.30 1.71
N ILE A 263 3.57 16.54 1.54
CA ILE A 263 4.99 16.90 1.63
C ILE A 263 5.29 17.42 3.03
N LEU A 264 5.95 16.58 3.84
CA LEU A 264 6.42 16.98 5.15
C LEU A 264 7.60 17.96 5.04
N LEU A 265 7.55 19.05 5.80
CA LEU A 265 8.64 19.99 5.93
C LEU A 265 9.54 19.64 7.13
N PRO A 266 10.83 20.05 7.11
CA PRO A 266 11.72 19.98 8.27
C PRO A 266 11.08 20.52 9.55
N PRO A 267 11.18 19.78 10.67
CA PRO A 267 10.72 20.30 11.96
C PRO A 267 11.46 21.59 12.32
N LEU A 268 10.71 22.61 12.72
CA LEU A 268 11.22 23.82 13.35
C LEU A 268 11.25 23.60 14.86
N LEU A 269 12.46 23.54 15.42
CA LEU A 269 12.66 23.35 16.86
C LEU A 269 12.34 24.63 17.63
N LYS A 270 11.96 24.47 18.90
CA LYS A 270 11.71 25.56 19.86
C LYS A 270 12.81 26.61 19.82
N SER A 271 14.07 26.19 19.96
CA SER A 271 15.24 27.08 19.91
C SER A 271 15.30 27.94 18.64
N HIS A 272 14.89 27.40 17.50
CA HIS A 272 14.82 28.13 16.23
C HIS A 272 13.64 29.10 16.19
N ILE A 273 12.46 28.67 16.65
CA ILE A 273 11.24 29.47 16.65
C ILE A 273 11.41 30.69 17.54
N PHE A 274 11.91 30.51 18.77
CA PHE A 274 12.10 31.61 19.73
C PHE A 274 13.33 32.47 19.43
N GLY A 275 14.37 31.91 18.80
CA GLY A 275 15.61 32.66 18.48
C GLY A 275 15.48 33.64 17.32
N LYS A 276 14.43 33.54 16.49
CA LYS A 276 14.22 34.38 15.31
C LYS A 276 13.01 35.32 15.38
N ASN A 277 12.10 35.06 16.33
CA ASN A 277 10.94 35.90 16.56
C ASN A 277 11.23 36.71 17.83
N GLU A 278 11.81 37.89 17.65
CA GLU A 278 12.00 38.84 18.74
C GLU A 278 10.63 39.28 19.28
N LEU A 279 10.52 39.34 20.61
CA LEU A 279 9.36 39.81 21.37
C LEU A 279 8.95 41.24 21.00
#